data_AF-A0A438GLY8-F1
#
_entry.id   AF-A0A438GLY8-F1
#
_cell.length_a   1.000
_cell.length_b   1.000
_cell.length_c   1.000
_cell.angle_alpha   90.00
_cell.angle_beta   90.00
_cell.angle_gamma   90.00
#
_symmetry.space_group_name_H-M   'P 1'
#
loop_
_entity.id
_entity.type
_entity.pdbx_description
1 polymer ?
#
loop_
_entity_poly.entity_id
_entity_poly.type
_entity_poly.pdbx_seq_one_letter_code
_entity_poly.pdbx_strand_id
1 'polypeptide(L)'
;MFLHFSLCPISLEIMKDPVTVSTGITYDRESIEKWLFSGKNNTCPATKQSVFRRPKIPINKIQIVKLLNDAKSPQLQMKCIGKLRALAAESDANKRCIESAGAVEFLASIVSKANFTHSKRNQIKG
;
A
#
# COMPACT_ATOMS: atom_id res chain seq x y z
N MET A 1 0.56 8.59 -43.16
CA MET A 1 1.15 8.39 -41.82
C MET A 1 0.42 9.35 -40.89
N PHE A 2 -0.62 8.88 -40.20
CA PHE A 2 -1.40 9.73 -39.29
C PHE A 2 -0.60 9.91 -38.00
N LEU A 3 -0.07 11.11 -37.77
CA LEU A 3 0.41 11.53 -36.46
C LEU A 3 -0.81 11.55 -35.53
N HIS A 4 -0.96 10.52 -34.70
CA HIS A 4 -1.97 10.52 -33.64
C HIS A 4 -1.46 11.46 -32.55
N PHE A 5 -1.70 12.76 -32.72
CA PHE A 5 -1.40 13.76 -31.70
C PHE A 5 -2.23 13.43 -30.46
N SER A 6 -1.59 12.81 -29.47
CA SER A 6 -2.23 12.47 -28.21
C SER A 6 -2.16 13.69 -27.29
N LEU A 7 -3.31 14.04 -26.70
CA LEU A 7 -3.42 15.17 -25.77
C LEU A 7 -2.90 14.76 -24.39
N CYS A 8 -2.27 15.71 -23.69
CA CYS A 8 -1.89 15.54 -22.30
C CYS A 8 -3.16 15.51 -21.42
N PRO A 9 -3.36 14.51 -20.55
CA PRO A 9 -4.52 14.45 -19.67
C PRO A 9 -4.59 15.56 -18.61
N ILE A 10 -3.51 16.33 -18.39
CA ILE A 10 -3.46 17.44 -17.42
C ILE A 10 -3.82 18.77 -18.09
N SER A 11 -3.11 19.14 -19.14
CA SER A 11 -3.30 20.43 -19.82
C SER A 11 -4.37 20.38 -20.92
N LEU A 12 -4.75 19.19 -21.38
CA LEU A 12 -5.61 18.96 -22.55
C LEU A 12 -5.03 19.52 -23.85
N GLU A 13 -3.72 19.80 -23.88
CA GLU A 13 -2.97 20.26 -25.05
C GLU A 13 -2.16 19.12 -25.69
N ILE A 14 -1.71 19.30 -26.93
CA ILE A 14 -0.82 18.33 -27.60
C ILE A 14 0.49 18.20 -26.81
N MET A 15 0.86 16.96 -26.47
CA MET A 15 2.13 16.69 -25.78
C MET A 15 3.32 17.07 -26.66
N LYS A 16 4.22 17.91 -26.14
CA LYS A 16 5.47 18.28 -26.80
C LYS A 16 6.58 17.30 -26.44
N ASP A 17 6.60 16.87 -25.19
CA ASP A 17 7.53 15.86 -24.67
C ASP A 17 6.78 14.79 -23.87
N PRO A 18 6.32 13.70 -24.54
CA PRO A 18 5.52 12.66 -23.89
C PRO A 18 6.36 11.80 -22.93
N VAL A 19 5.98 11.80 -21.65
CA VAL A 19 6.58 10.98 -20.59
C VAL A 19 5.55 10.03 -20.00
N THR A 20 5.81 8.72 -20.07
CA THR A 20 4.98 7.70 -19.42
C THR A 20 5.42 7.48 -17.98
N VAL A 21 4.50 7.64 -17.04
CA VAL A 21 4.75 7.40 -15.60
C VAL A 21 4.46 5.94 -15.22
N SER A 22 4.82 5.56 -13.99
CA SER A 22 4.70 4.17 -13.49
C SER A 22 3.28 3.58 -13.53
N THR A 23 2.25 4.41 -13.66
CA THR A 23 0.84 4.00 -13.81
C THR A 23 0.45 3.70 -15.26
N GLY A 24 1.37 3.80 -16.22
CA GLY A 24 1.12 3.53 -17.65
C GLY A 24 0.42 4.67 -18.40
N ILE A 25 0.27 5.85 -17.78
CA ILE A 25 -0.32 7.04 -18.41
C ILE A 25 0.79 7.94 -18.92
N THR A 26 0.59 8.55 -20.09
CA THR A 26 1.54 9.47 -20.71
C THR A 26 1.08 10.91 -20.54
N TYR A 27 2.00 11.79 -20.16
CA TYR A 27 1.77 13.21 -19.96
C TYR A 27 2.81 14.02 -20.71
N ASP A 28 2.55 15.31 -20.95
CA ASP A 28 3.60 16.24 -21.30
C ASP A 28 4.52 16.47 -20.08
N ARG A 29 5.84 16.49 -20.30
CA ARG A 29 6.84 16.66 -19.23
C ARG A 29 6.54 17.86 -18.34
N GLU A 30 6.32 19.03 -18.92
CA GLU A 30 6.14 20.27 -18.15
C GLU A 30 4.88 20.17 -17.28
N SER A 31 3.81 19.59 -17.83
CA SER A 31 2.54 19.40 -17.14
C SER A 31 2.65 18.44 -15.95
N ILE A 32 3.33 17.29 -16.11
CA ILE A 32 3.50 16.33 -15.01
C ILE A 32 4.50 16.82 -13.96
N GLU A 33 5.55 17.52 -14.36
CA GLU A 33 6.50 18.13 -13.42
C GLU A 33 5.82 19.21 -12.60
N LYS A 34 5.10 20.14 -13.23
CA LYS A 34 4.33 21.17 -12.53
C LYS A 34 3.34 20.56 -11.53
N TRP A 35 2.62 19.51 -11.94
CA TRP A 35 1.73 18.78 -11.02
C TRP A 35 2.45 18.20 -9.80
N LEU A 36 3.63 17.61 -10.00
CA LEU A 36 4.45 17.02 -8.95
C LEU A 36 5.04 18.07 -8.00
N PHE A 37 5.50 19.20 -8.53
CA PHE A 37 6.24 20.21 -7.78
C PHE A 37 5.37 21.33 -7.19
N SER A 38 4.18 21.60 -7.74
CA SER A 38 3.32 22.71 -7.27
C SER A 38 2.56 22.46 -5.96
N GLY A 39 2.54 21.23 -5.41
CA GLY A 39 1.65 20.94 -4.26
C GLY A 39 1.97 19.77 -3.35
N LYS A 40 3.19 19.19 -3.38
CA LYS A 40 3.50 17.89 -2.71
C LYS A 40 2.59 16.74 -3.19
N ASN A 41 2.18 16.76 -4.46
CA ASN A 41 1.34 15.71 -5.03
C ASN A 41 2.23 14.60 -5.61
N ASN A 42 2.39 13.51 -4.87
CA ASN A 42 3.13 12.34 -5.36
C ASN A 42 2.25 11.35 -6.13
N THR A 43 1.09 11.79 -6.61
CA THR A 43 0.05 10.95 -7.22
C THR A 43 -0.20 11.33 -8.68
N CYS A 44 -0.54 10.34 -9.48
CA CYS A 44 -0.97 10.45 -10.86
C CYS A 44 -2.30 11.20 -10.89
N PRO A 45 -2.44 12.28 -11.66
CA PRO A 45 -3.68 13.05 -11.72
C PRO A 45 -4.87 12.22 -12.23
N ALA A 46 -4.65 11.28 -13.16
CA ALA A 46 -5.71 10.48 -13.76
C ALA A 46 -6.15 9.29 -12.88
N THR A 47 -5.20 8.60 -12.26
CA THR A 47 -5.48 7.36 -11.51
C THR A 47 -5.49 7.55 -10.00
N LYS A 48 -5.01 8.70 -9.51
CA LYS A 48 -4.74 9.00 -8.10
C LYS A 48 -3.72 8.07 -7.44
N GLN A 49 -3.02 7.22 -8.20
CA GLN A 49 -1.98 6.31 -7.69
C GLN A 49 -0.62 7.00 -7.59
N SER A 50 0.29 6.54 -6.72
CA SER A 50 1.61 7.17 -6.55
C SER A 50 2.44 7.12 -7.84
N VAL A 51 2.85 8.27 -8.39
CA VAL A 51 3.68 8.35 -9.63
C VAL A 51 5.11 7.93 -9.38
N PHE A 52 5.63 8.23 -8.19
CA PHE A 52 6.86 7.63 -7.70
C PHE A 52 6.52 6.29 -7.05
N ARG A 53 7.05 5.18 -7.57
CA ARG A 53 7.34 4.05 -6.68
C ARG A 53 8.41 4.57 -5.74
N ARG A 54 8.04 4.98 -4.51
CA ARG A 54 9.07 5.09 -3.47
C ARG A 54 9.76 3.73 -3.45
N PRO A 55 11.09 3.63 -3.59
CA PRO A 55 11.79 2.40 -3.26
C PRO A 55 11.65 2.25 -1.75
N LYS A 56 10.49 1.76 -1.30
CA LYS A 56 10.34 1.24 0.04
C LYS A 56 11.18 -0.03 0.01
N ILE A 57 12.29 0.03 0.73
CA ILE A 57 13.16 -1.11 1.00
C ILE A 57 12.23 -2.31 1.25
N PRO A 58 12.36 -3.40 0.48
CA PRO A 58 11.53 -4.58 0.68
C PRO A 58 11.56 -4.95 2.15
N ILE A 59 10.40 -5.17 2.75
CA ILE A 59 10.38 -5.53 4.15
C ILE A 59 11.06 -6.89 4.31
N ASN A 60 12.01 -6.98 5.22
CA ASN A 60 12.72 -8.22 5.48
C ASN A 60 12.05 -9.01 6.63
N LYS A 61 12.37 -10.29 6.72
CA LYS A 61 11.83 -11.20 7.74
C LYS A 61 12.02 -10.68 9.17
N ILE A 62 13.14 -10.01 9.45
CA ILE A 62 13.46 -9.47 10.78
C ILE A 62 12.42 -8.42 11.19
N GLN A 63 12.08 -7.51 10.27
CA GLN A 63 11.08 -6.48 10.52
C GLN A 63 9.68 -7.06 10.73
N ILE A 64 9.31 -8.12 10.00
CA ILE A 64 8.04 -8.82 10.21
C ILE A 64 7.99 -9.49 11.57
N VAL A 65 9.03 -10.23 11.95
CA VAL A 65 9.09 -10.92 13.26
C VAL A 65 9.01 -9.91 14.41
N LYS A 66 9.70 -8.77 14.30
CA LYS A 66 9.56 -7.69 15.29
C LYS A 66 8.12 -7.22 15.40
N LEU A 67 7.47 -6.97 14.26
CA LEU A 67 6.09 -6.50 14.23
C LEU A 67 5.09 -7.53 14.79
N LEU A 68 5.32 -8.82 14.54
CA LEU A 68 4.54 -9.92 15.12
C LEU A 68 4.72 -10.01 16.64
N ASN A 69 5.94 -9.80 17.14
CA ASN A 69 6.20 -9.74 18.58
C ASN A 69 5.52 -8.53 19.21
N ASP A 70 5.64 -7.34 18.62
CA ASP A 70 4.96 -6.14 19.10
C ASP A 70 3.43 -6.33 19.09
N ALA A 71 2.88 -7.05 18.10
CA ALA A 71 1.45 -7.36 18.02
C ALA A 71 0.93 -8.28 19.14
N LYS A 72 1.81 -8.93 19.92
CA LYS A 72 1.42 -9.69 21.12
C LYS A 72 0.96 -8.78 22.25
N SER A 73 1.38 -7.51 22.26
CA SER A 73 0.90 -6.50 23.20
C SER A 73 -0.52 -6.06 22.81
N PRO A 74 -1.51 -6.12 23.72
CA PRO A 74 -2.88 -5.68 23.45
C PRO A 74 -2.96 -4.22 22.97
N GLN A 75 -2.07 -3.35 23.46
CA GLN A 75 -2.04 -1.94 23.12
C GLN A 75 -1.56 -1.68 21.68
N LEU A 76 -0.68 -2.54 21.17
CA LEU A 76 -0.09 -2.40 19.83
C LEU A 76 -0.73 -3.32 18.79
N GLN A 77 -1.49 -4.34 19.23
CA GLN A 77 -2.03 -5.40 18.38
C GLN A 77 -2.72 -4.86 17.12
N MET A 78 -3.72 -3.98 17.25
CA MET A 78 -4.46 -3.44 16.10
C MET A 78 -3.58 -2.57 15.19
N LYS A 79 -2.64 -1.82 15.77
CA LYS A 79 -1.69 -0.99 15.03
C LYS A 79 -0.75 -1.84 14.19
N CYS A 80 -0.19 -2.90 14.78
CA CYS A 80 0.72 -3.83 14.11
C CYS A 80 -0.01 -4.64 13.04
N ILE A 81 -1.21 -5.16 13.31
CA ILE A 81 -2.03 -5.88 12.32
C ILE A 81 -2.38 -4.97 11.14
N GLY A 82 -2.78 -3.72 11.40
CA GLY A 82 -3.04 -2.73 10.34
C GLY A 82 -1.82 -2.45 9.47
N LYS A 83 -0.63 -2.40 10.07
CA LYS A 83 0.63 -2.23 9.35
C LYS A 83 1.00 -3.47 8.52
N LEU A 84 0.80 -4.70 9.02
CA LEU A 84 0.97 -5.93 8.22
C LEU A 84 0.07 -5.93 6.99
N ARG A 85 -1.20 -5.54 7.17
CA ARG A 85 -2.15 -5.44 6.05
C ARG A 85 -1.68 -4.45 5.00
N ALA A 86 -1.22 -3.26 5.42
CA ALA A 86 -0.70 -2.26 4.50
C ALA A 86 0.53 -2.77 3.73
N LEU A 87 1.48 -3.40 4.42
CA LEU A 87 2.69 -3.97 3.81
C LEU A 87 2.39 -5.09 2.82
N ALA A 88 1.43 -5.97 3.13
CA ALA A 88 1.00 -7.03 2.24
C ALA A 88 0.30 -6.47 0.98
N ALA A 89 -0.47 -5.40 1.12
CA ALA A 89 -1.12 -4.73 -0.02
C ALA A 89 -0.15 -3.97 -0.94
N GLU A 90 1.07 -3.69 -0.48
CA GLU A 90 2.07 -2.97 -1.26
C GLU A 90 2.78 -3.85 -2.32
N SER A 91 2.90 -5.17 -2.11
CA SER A 91 3.58 -6.08 -3.04
C SER A 91 3.39 -7.56 -2.69
N ASP A 92 3.32 -8.41 -3.72
CA ASP A 92 3.35 -9.87 -3.57
C ASP A 92 4.63 -10.39 -2.90
N ALA A 93 5.76 -9.69 -3.07
CA ALA A 93 7.01 -10.06 -2.40
C ALA A 93 6.90 -9.87 -0.87
N ASN A 94 6.26 -8.78 -0.43
CA ASN A 94 6.00 -8.55 0.99
C ASN A 94 5.03 -9.61 1.53
N LYS A 95 3.98 -9.95 0.78
CA LYS A 95 3.03 -11.01 1.15
C LYS A 95 3.74 -12.34 1.41
N ARG A 96 4.57 -12.81 0.46
CA ARG A 96 5.36 -14.04 0.62
C ARG A 96 6.31 -13.96 1.81
N CYS A 97 6.95 -12.81 2.02
CA CYS A 97 7.83 -12.60 3.18
C CYS A 97 7.07 -12.69 4.51
N ILE A 98 5.88 -12.07 4.58
CA ILE A 98 4.99 -12.09 5.73
C ILE A 98 4.54 -13.53 6.05
N GLU A 99 4.13 -14.28 5.03
CA GLU A 99 3.76 -15.69 5.15
C GLU A 99 4.95 -16.52 5.68
N SER A 100 6.14 -16.38 5.08
CA SER A 100 7.37 -17.09 5.50
C SER A 100 7.87 -16.75 6.91
N ALA A 101 7.35 -15.67 7.50
CA ALA A 101 7.67 -15.21 8.85
C ALA A 101 6.72 -15.79 9.91
N GLY A 102 5.72 -16.57 9.54
CA GLY A 102 4.76 -17.19 10.46
C GLY A 102 3.60 -16.26 10.86
N ALA A 103 3.30 -15.26 10.02
CA ALA A 103 2.22 -14.32 10.32
C ALA A 103 0.83 -14.95 10.23
N VAL A 104 0.66 -15.99 9.41
CA VAL A 104 -0.64 -16.66 9.20
C VAL A 104 -1.09 -17.35 10.49
N GLU A 105 -0.19 -18.12 11.10
CA GLU A 105 -0.41 -18.85 12.35
C GLU A 105 -0.67 -17.87 13.51
N PHE A 106 0.09 -16.77 13.54
CA PHE A 106 -0.12 -15.72 14.53
C PHE A 106 -1.52 -15.11 14.41
N LEU A 107 -1.93 -14.71 13.20
CA LEU A 107 -3.25 -14.13 12.95
C LEU A 107 -4.38 -15.11 13.27
N ALA A 108 -4.22 -16.40 12.93
CA ALA A 108 -5.18 -17.45 13.28
C ALA A 108 -5.37 -17.55 14.81
N SER A 109 -4.27 -17.57 15.57
CA SER A 109 -4.32 -17.57 17.04
C SER A 109 -5.06 -16.35 17.61
N ILE A 110 -4.88 -15.17 17.02
CA ILE A 110 -5.61 -13.95 17.43
C ILE A 110 -7.11 -14.08 17.19
N VAL A 111 -7.52 -14.59 16.02
CA VAL A 111 -8.94 -14.80 15.70
C VAL A 111 -9.56 -15.82 16.66
N SER A 112 -8.88 -16.93 16.95
CA SER A 112 -9.37 -17.92 17.92
C SER A 112 -9.54 -17.33 19.33
N LYS A 113 -8.61 -16.48 19.79
CA LYS A 113 -8.73 -15.76 21.07
C LYS A 113 -9.92 -14.79 21.09
N ALA A 114 -10.15 -14.06 20.00
CA ALA A 114 -11.28 -13.13 19.88
C ALA A 114 -12.65 -13.85 19.92
N ASN A 115 -12.74 -15.04 19.34
CA ASN A 115 -13.95 -15.86 19.40
C ASN A 115 -14.25 -16.34 20.84
N PHE A 116 -13.21 -16.67 21.62
CA PHE A 116 -13.36 -17.07 23.02
C PHE A 116 -13.83 -15.92 23.93
N THR A 117 -13.34 -14.70 23.70
CA THR A 117 -13.76 -13.52 24.49
C THR A 117 -15.21 -13.12 24.17
N HIS A 118 -15.68 -13.35 22.95
CA HIS A 118 -17.08 -13.16 22.59
C HIS A 118 -17.99 -14.22 23.24
N SER A 119 -17.57 -15.49 23.26
CA SER A 119 -18.33 -16.58 23.88
C SER A 119 -18.47 -16.42 25.41
N LYS A 120 -17.41 -16.02 26.12
CA LYS A 120 -17.49 -15.76 27.57
C LYS A 120 -18.41 -14.59 27.95
N ARG A 121 -18.55 -13.55 27.12
CA ARG A 121 -19.51 -12.46 27.41
C ARG A 121 -20.97 -12.91 27.40
N ASN A 122 -21.30 -13.97 26.66
CA ASN A 122 -22.66 -14.49 26.56
C ASN A 122 -23.00 -15.52 27.66
N GLN A 123 -22.04 -15.96 28.47
CA GLN A 123 -22.28 -16.90 29.59
C GLN A 123 -22.31 -16.22 30.97
N ILE A 124 -21.99 -14.93 31.10
CA ILE A 124 -22.01 -14.18 32.38
C ILE A 124 -23.29 -13.30 32.48
N LYS A 125 -24.27 -13.50 31.59
CA LYS A 125 -25.57 -12.82 31.61
C LYS A 125 -26.76 -13.80 31.74
N GLY A 126 -26.50 -15.04 32.17
CA GLY A 126 -27.53 -16.03 32.50
C GLY A 126 -27.74 -16.10 33.99
#